data_AF-A0A0S8EQL6-F1
#
_entry.id   AF-A0A0S8EQL6-F1
#
_cell.length_a   1.000
_cell.length_b   1.000
_cell.length_c   1.000
_cell.angle_alpha   90.00
_cell.angle_beta   90.00
_cell.angle_gamma   90.00
#
_symmetry.space_group_name_H-M   'P 1'
#
loop_
_entity.id
_entity.type
_entity.pdbx_description
1 polymer ?
#
loop_
_entity_poly.entity_id
_entity_poly.type
_entity_poly.pdbx_seq_one_letter_code
_entity_poly.pdbx_strand_id
1 'polypeptide(L)'
;MSEDEVDSLLTRCRIVACGTLRGEIRQLAREGLLDGDRLLFTAPGLHEWPRRLEEQLTRQLEKACSNSEPVIVVYGESCYFDFETSTDIDGLVARFGPRVARVRAKTCVDMLASSGERERIAKGSKVYWFTPGWIEHWDFIFKDWDVGKANETFPVNDKGIVLDGVGYFQELSRTNPEKILQICGWAKLPLESHRTSLRRLADLLRQCAQRITEGSGKGSAAGTGRKRG
;
A
#
# COMPACT_ATOMS: atom_id res chain seq x y z
N MET A 1 -21.37 5.16 12.75
CA MET A 1 -20.83 3.83 13.04
C MET A 1 -19.81 3.99 14.15
N SER A 2 -19.90 3.18 15.19
CA SER A 2 -18.87 3.03 16.22
C SER A 2 -17.60 2.40 15.64
N GLU A 3 -16.48 2.47 16.36
CA GLU A 3 -15.20 1.89 15.92
C GLU A 3 -15.31 0.35 15.78
N ASP A 4 -15.95 -0.32 16.74
CA ASP A 4 -16.19 -1.78 16.71
C ASP A 4 -17.01 -2.24 15.48
N GLU A 5 -18.00 -1.45 15.07
CA GLU A 5 -18.78 -1.73 13.86
C GLU A 5 -17.93 -1.61 12.58
N VAL A 6 -17.02 -0.65 12.53
CA VAL A 6 -16.13 -0.45 11.38
C VAL A 6 -15.06 -1.54 11.33
N ASP A 7 -14.52 -1.94 12.48
CA ASP A 7 -13.55 -3.02 12.57
C ASP A 7 -14.19 -4.36 12.20
N SER A 8 -15.44 -4.59 12.61
CA SER A 8 -16.26 -5.71 12.13
C SER A 8 -16.45 -5.68 10.60
N LEU A 9 -16.67 -4.51 9.99
CA LEU A 9 -16.72 -4.39 8.53
C LEU A 9 -15.39 -4.77 7.86
N LEU A 10 -14.26 -4.38 8.44
CA LEU A 10 -12.94 -4.65 7.88
C LEU A 10 -12.64 -6.14 7.75
N THR A 11 -13.06 -6.96 8.72
CA THR A 11 -12.92 -8.43 8.64
C THR A 11 -13.74 -9.05 7.51
N ARG A 12 -14.76 -8.34 6.98
CA ARG A 12 -15.59 -8.79 5.86
C ARG A 12 -15.10 -8.27 4.51
N CYS A 13 -14.13 -7.35 4.52
CA CYS A 13 -13.55 -6.79 3.31
C CYS A 13 -12.44 -7.70 2.77
N ARG A 14 -12.30 -7.75 1.45
CA ARG A 14 -11.10 -8.29 0.82
C ARG A 14 -10.07 -7.19 0.63
N ILE A 15 -8.82 -7.51 0.89
CA ILE A 15 -7.72 -6.54 0.79
C ILE A 15 -6.86 -6.90 -0.41
N VAL A 16 -6.70 -5.97 -1.34
CA VAL A 16 -5.76 -6.10 -2.46
C VAL A 16 -4.65 -5.07 -2.26
N ALA A 17 -3.43 -5.52 -1.98
CA ALA A 17 -2.32 -4.65 -1.58
C ALA A 17 -1.04 -4.87 -2.40
N CYS A 18 -0.21 -3.84 -2.48
CA CYS A 18 1.15 -3.99 -2.97
C CYS A 18 1.96 -4.94 -2.06
N GLY A 19 2.80 -5.78 -2.65
CA GLY A 19 3.68 -6.68 -1.90
C GLY A 19 4.62 -5.98 -0.91
N THR A 20 4.95 -4.69 -1.11
CA THR A 20 5.81 -3.92 -0.20
C THR A 20 5.16 -3.60 1.15
N LEU A 21 3.83 -3.77 1.27
CA LEU A 21 3.06 -3.59 2.51
C LEU A 21 2.58 -4.93 3.08
N ARG A 22 3.10 -6.06 2.59
CA ARG A 22 2.63 -7.40 2.98
C ARG A 22 2.81 -7.66 4.46
N GLY A 23 3.95 -7.24 5.04
CA GLY A 23 4.24 -7.44 6.46
C GLY A 23 3.23 -6.70 7.33
N GLU A 24 2.98 -5.44 7.01
CA GLU A 24 2.09 -4.53 7.75
C GLU A 24 0.63 -4.98 7.66
N ILE A 25 0.16 -5.35 6.46
CA ILE A 25 -1.21 -5.85 6.28
C ILE A 25 -1.40 -7.19 7.01
N ARG A 26 -0.42 -8.09 6.98
CA ARG A 26 -0.48 -9.33 7.76
C ARG A 26 -0.42 -9.10 9.26
N GLN A 27 0.32 -8.09 9.71
CA GLN A 27 0.35 -7.71 11.13
C GLN A 27 -1.03 -7.25 11.60
N LEU A 28 -1.72 -6.40 10.83
CA LEU A 28 -3.10 -5.99 11.13
C LEU A 28 -4.07 -7.17 11.14
N ALA A 29 -3.86 -8.18 10.29
CA ALA A 29 -4.65 -9.41 10.34
C ALA A 29 -4.37 -10.25 11.59
N ARG A 30 -3.10 -10.36 12.02
CA ARG A 30 -2.73 -11.03 13.28
C ARG A 30 -3.31 -10.33 14.52
N GLU A 31 -3.45 -9.01 14.44
CA GLU A 31 -4.09 -8.18 15.49
C GLU A 31 -5.62 -8.26 15.46
N GLY A 32 -6.21 -8.98 14.50
CA GLY A 32 -7.65 -9.21 14.40
C GLY A 32 -8.43 -8.12 13.66
N LEU A 33 -7.76 -7.08 13.14
CA LEU A 33 -8.42 -6.00 12.39
C LEU A 33 -8.86 -6.45 10.99
N LEU A 34 -8.13 -7.38 10.39
CA LEU A 34 -8.36 -7.90 9.05
C LEU A 34 -8.48 -9.43 9.07
N ASP A 35 -9.23 -10.00 8.12
CA ASP A 35 -9.27 -11.44 7.92
C ASP A 35 -8.09 -11.88 7.03
N GLY A 36 -7.23 -12.76 7.58
CA GLY A 36 -6.03 -13.27 6.92
C GLY A 36 -6.30 -14.05 5.62
N ASP A 37 -7.47 -14.69 5.50
CA ASP A 37 -7.85 -15.47 4.32
C ASP A 37 -8.38 -14.60 3.17
N ARG A 38 -8.60 -13.31 3.45
CA ARG A 38 -9.10 -12.31 2.50
C ARG A 38 -8.03 -11.40 1.94
N LEU A 39 -6.76 -11.70 2.19
CA LEU A 39 -5.61 -10.90 1.75
C LEU A 39 -5.07 -11.38 0.40
N LEU A 40 -4.98 -10.44 -0.55
CA LEU A 40 -4.48 -10.64 -1.90
C LEU A 40 -3.34 -9.64 -2.15
N PHE A 41 -2.27 -10.10 -2.80
CA PHE A 41 -1.09 -9.27 -3.04
C PHE A 41 -0.62 -9.37 -4.48
N THR A 42 -0.14 -8.26 -5.03
CA THR A 42 0.75 -8.30 -6.20
C THR A 42 2.19 -8.58 -5.76
N ALA A 43 3.08 -8.79 -6.73
CA ALA A 43 4.52 -8.70 -6.46
C ALA A 43 4.90 -7.31 -5.89
N PRO A 44 5.95 -7.22 -5.07
CA PRO A 44 6.41 -5.97 -4.48
C PRO A 44 7.00 -5.02 -5.53
N GLY A 45 6.82 -3.71 -5.35
CA GLY A 45 7.49 -2.67 -6.15
C GLY A 45 7.05 -2.57 -7.62
N LEU A 46 5.90 -3.13 -7.99
CA LEU A 46 5.46 -3.12 -9.39
C LEU A 46 5.17 -1.74 -10.00
N HIS A 47 5.17 -0.66 -9.22
CA HIS A 47 5.05 0.70 -9.77
C HIS A 47 6.25 1.11 -10.63
N GLU A 48 7.38 0.41 -10.53
CA GLU A 48 8.50 0.50 -11.48
C GLU A 48 8.17 -0.11 -12.86
N TRP A 49 7.12 -0.94 -12.96
CA TRP A 49 6.66 -1.60 -14.19
C TRP A 49 5.14 -1.47 -14.38
N PRO A 50 4.64 -0.30 -14.84
CA PRO A 50 3.20 0.00 -14.90
C PRO A 50 2.35 -1.08 -15.61
N ARG A 51 2.81 -1.60 -16.76
CA ARG A 51 2.09 -2.67 -17.47
C ARG A 51 1.94 -3.95 -16.63
N ARG A 52 3.01 -4.37 -15.94
CA ARG A 52 2.95 -5.54 -15.03
C ARG A 52 2.09 -5.26 -13.81
N LEU A 53 2.10 -4.03 -13.30
CA LEU A 53 1.21 -3.63 -12.21
C LEU A 53 -0.26 -3.72 -12.65
N GLU A 54 -0.62 -3.17 -13.80
CA GLU A 54 -1.99 -3.24 -14.33
C GLU A 54 -2.45 -4.70 -14.46
N GLU A 55 -1.65 -5.54 -15.11
CA GLU A 55 -1.95 -6.97 -15.29
C GLU A 55 -2.17 -7.69 -13.95
N GLN A 56 -1.28 -7.50 -12.98
CA GLN A 56 -1.39 -8.18 -11.69
C GLN A 56 -2.51 -7.61 -10.83
N LEU A 57 -2.68 -6.29 -10.78
CA LEU A 57 -3.71 -5.65 -9.99
C LEU A 57 -5.09 -6.01 -10.52
N THR A 58 -5.29 -5.97 -11.84
CA THR A 58 -6.52 -6.40 -12.51
C THR A 58 -6.86 -7.83 -12.12
N ARG A 59 -5.92 -8.77 -12.24
CA ARG A 59 -6.14 -10.17 -11.87
C ARG A 59 -6.51 -10.34 -10.39
N GLN A 60 -5.86 -9.61 -9.48
CA GLN A 60 -6.19 -9.70 -8.06
C GLN A 60 -7.57 -9.09 -7.74
N LEU A 61 -7.95 -8.01 -8.43
CA LEU A 61 -9.26 -7.37 -8.30
C LEU A 61 -10.37 -8.27 -8.86
N GLU A 62 -10.19 -8.90 -10.02
CA GLU A 62 -11.11 -9.90 -10.56
C GLU A 62 -11.34 -11.04 -9.56
N LYS A 63 -10.25 -11.57 -8.99
CA LYS A 63 -10.33 -12.61 -7.95
C LYS A 63 -11.06 -12.10 -6.71
N ALA A 64 -10.81 -10.87 -6.29
CA ALA A 64 -11.47 -10.29 -5.12
C ALA A 64 -12.97 -10.09 -5.33
N CYS A 65 -13.38 -9.57 -6.48
CA CYS A 65 -14.77 -9.26 -6.78
C CYS A 65 -15.66 -10.48 -6.99
N SER A 66 -15.08 -11.69 -7.17
CA SER A 66 -15.83 -12.93 -7.41
C SER A 66 -16.87 -13.31 -6.34
N ASN A 67 -16.75 -12.79 -5.11
CA ASN A 67 -17.60 -13.19 -3.97
C ASN A 67 -18.61 -12.11 -3.51
N SER A 68 -18.86 -11.05 -4.29
CA SER A 68 -19.75 -9.91 -3.93
C SER A 68 -19.35 -9.09 -2.68
N GLU A 69 -18.21 -9.42 -2.07
CA GLU A 69 -17.66 -8.77 -0.88
C GLU A 69 -17.07 -7.39 -1.23
N PRO A 70 -17.12 -6.41 -0.31
CA PRO A 70 -16.39 -5.16 -0.46
C PRO A 70 -14.88 -5.41 -0.63
N VAL A 71 -14.24 -4.64 -1.51
CA VAL A 71 -12.80 -4.74 -1.76
C VAL A 71 -12.12 -3.42 -1.44
N ILE A 72 -11.10 -3.47 -0.59
CA ILE A 72 -10.24 -2.34 -0.28
C ILE A 72 -8.91 -2.51 -1.00
N VAL A 73 -8.55 -1.50 -1.78
CA VAL A 73 -7.30 -1.43 -2.54
C VAL A 73 -6.28 -0.60 -1.77
N VAL A 74 -5.16 -1.22 -1.40
CA VAL A 74 -4.09 -0.60 -0.61
C VAL A 74 -2.95 -0.20 -1.54
N TYR A 75 -3.20 0.87 -2.29
CA TYR A 75 -2.24 1.52 -3.16
C TYR A 75 -2.29 3.04 -3.03
N GLY A 76 -1.14 3.67 -3.28
CA GLY A 76 -1.04 5.12 -3.35
C GLY A 76 -1.48 5.66 -4.70
N GLU A 77 -1.89 6.92 -4.73
CA GLU A 77 -2.23 7.66 -5.94
C GLU A 77 -1.09 7.63 -6.97
N SER A 78 0.16 7.81 -6.51
CA SER A 78 1.34 7.85 -7.37
C SER A 78 1.89 6.47 -7.75
N CYS A 79 1.18 5.37 -7.44
CA CYS A 79 1.68 4.03 -7.72
C CYS A 79 1.42 3.56 -9.16
N TYR A 80 0.50 4.19 -9.91
CA TYR A 80 0.18 3.78 -11.26
C TYR A 80 -0.28 4.96 -12.10
N PHE A 81 0.25 5.04 -13.32
CA PHE A 81 -0.23 5.91 -14.37
C PHE A 81 0.09 5.26 -15.72
N ASP A 82 -0.92 5.14 -16.58
CA ASP A 82 -0.76 4.77 -17.97
C ASP A 82 -0.76 6.03 -18.84
N PHE A 83 0.38 6.29 -19.48
CA PHE A 83 0.56 7.44 -20.36
C PHE A 83 -0.19 7.33 -21.69
N GLU A 84 -0.48 6.11 -22.16
CA GLU A 84 -1.18 5.90 -23.43
C GLU A 84 -2.67 6.23 -23.28
N THR A 85 -3.29 5.78 -22.19
CA THR A 85 -4.72 6.02 -21.93
C THR A 85 -5.00 7.19 -20.99
N SER A 86 -3.97 7.80 -20.40
CA SER A 86 -4.09 8.78 -19.30
C SER A 86 -4.89 8.26 -18.10
N THR A 87 -4.81 6.95 -17.86
CA THR A 87 -5.50 6.29 -16.75
C THR A 87 -4.61 6.26 -15.52
N ASP A 88 -5.06 6.88 -14.44
CA ASP A 88 -4.43 6.75 -13.12
C ASP A 88 -4.96 5.52 -12.36
N ILE A 89 -4.46 5.33 -11.13
CA ILE A 89 -4.86 4.19 -10.32
C ILE A 89 -6.35 4.20 -9.93
N ASP A 90 -6.95 5.38 -9.77
CA ASP A 90 -8.35 5.50 -9.38
C ASP A 90 -9.25 5.17 -10.58
N GLY A 91 -8.85 5.56 -11.79
CA GLY A 91 -9.47 5.13 -13.04
C GLY A 91 -9.39 3.61 -13.24
N LEU A 92 -8.23 3.00 -12.94
CA LEU A 92 -8.08 1.54 -13.00
C LEU A 92 -9.00 0.82 -12.00
N VAL A 93 -9.07 1.31 -10.76
CA VAL A 93 -9.90 0.72 -9.70
C VAL A 93 -11.40 0.91 -9.99
N ALA A 94 -11.81 2.05 -10.55
CA ALA A 94 -13.20 2.36 -10.85
C ALA A 94 -13.87 1.36 -11.82
N ARG A 95 -13.08 0.69 -12.67
CA ARG A 95 -13.54 -0.36 -13.59
C ARG A 95 -14.22 -1.54 -12.91
N PHE A 96 -13.97 -1.75 -11.61
CA PHE A 96 -14.49 -2.88 -10.82
C PHE A 96 -15.79 -2.56 -10.06
N GLY A 97 -16.31 -1.34 -10.23
CA GLY A 97 -17.61 -0.94 -9.70
C GLY A 97 -17.59 -0.41 -8.26
N PRO A 98 -18.76 -0.04 -7.72
CA PRO A 98 -18.88 0.80 -6.52
C PRO A 98 -18.52 0.09 -5.21
N ARG A 99 -18.31 -1.24 -5.23
CA ARG A 99 -17.91 -2.04 -4.06
C ARG A 99 -16.40 -2.11 -3.88
N VAL A 100 -15.64 -1.52 -4.80
CA VAL A 100 -14.18 -1.45 -4.74
C VAL A 100 -13.76 -0.01 -4.47
N ALA A 101 -12.94 0.21 -3.45
CA ALA A 101 -12.39 1.52 -3.17
C ALA A 101 -10.93 1.46 -2.73
N ARG A 102 -10.17 2.49 -3.06
CA ARG A 102 -8.77 2.65 -2.65
C ARG A 102 -8.66 3.42 -1.35
N VAL A 103 -7.63 3.11 -0.55
CA VAL A 103 -7.21 3.96 0.57
C VAL A 103 -6.76 5.34 0.06
N ARG A 104 -6.97 6.40 0.84
CA ARG A 104 -6.57 7.76 0.45
C ARG A 104 -5.16 8.08 0.92
N ALA A 105 -4.17 7.62 0.16
CA ALA A 105 -2.76 7.95 0.37
C ALA A 105 -2.09 8.24 -0.97
N LYS A 106 -1.01 9.04 -0.93
CA LYS A 106 -0.21 9.36 -2.12
C LYS A 106 0.75 8.23 -2.47
N THR A 107 1.44 7.67 -1.48
CA THR A 107 2.37 6.53 -1.63
C THR A 107 2.17 5.50 -0.51
N CYS A 108 2.84 4.33 -0.61
CA CYS A 108 2.87 3.35 0.50
C CYS A 108 3.54 3.93 1.76
N VAL A 109 4.52 4.81 1.61
CA VAL A 109 5.16 5.54 2.71
C VAL A 109 4.15 6.43 3.42
N ASP A 110 3.29 7.13 2.67
CA ASP A 110 2.23 7.99 3.23
C ASP A 110 1.15 7.21 3.99
N MET A 111 1.08 5.88 3.83
CA MET A 111 0.19 5.03 4.61
C MET A 111 0.74 4.72 6.00
N LEU A 112 2.07 4.69 6.14
CA LEU A 112 2.73 4.42 7.42
C LEU A 112 3.01 5.71 8.21
N ALA A 113 3.40 6.79 7.53
CA ALA A 113 3.64 8.08 8.17
C ALA A 113 3.19 9.24 7.26
N SER A 114 2.46 10.20 7.82
CA SER A 114 2.10 11.44 7.14
C SER A 114 3.34 12.28 6.78
N SER A 115 3.18 13.24 5.88
CA SER A 115 4.26 14.19 5.54
C SER A 115 4.81 14.91 6.76
N GLY A 116 3.95 15.39 7.67
CA GLY A 116 4.37 16.07 8.89
C GLY A 116 5.03 15.16 9.92
N GLU A 117 4.68 13.86 9.97
CA GLU A 117 5.45 12.87 10.74
C GLU A 117 6.83 12.67 10.14
N ARG A 118 6.92 12.51 8.82
CA ARG A 118 8.18 12.33 8.11
C ARG A 118 9.11 13.53 8.25
N GLU A 119 8.58 14.75 8.21
CA GLU A 119 9.35 15.97 8.46
C GLU A 119 9.95 16.00 9.88
N ARG A 120 9.16 15.63 10.89
CA ARG A 120 9.64 15.51 12.28
C ARG A 120 10.70 14.42 12.45
N ILE A 121 10.54 13.28 11.77
CA ILE A 121 11.50 12.18 11.82
C ILE A 121 12.81 12.58 11.10
N ALA A 122 12.71 13.29 9.98
CA ALA A 122 13.85 13.72 9.18
C ALA A 122 14.74 14.74 9.89
N LYS A 123 14.19 15.57 10.78
CA LYS A 123 14.94 16.59 11.55
C LYS A 123 15.83 17.48 10.67
N GLY A 124 15.34 17.83 9.48
CA GLY A 124 16.05 18.65 8.50
C GLY A 124 16.98 17.89 7.54
N SER A 125 17.20 16.59 7.73
CA SER A 125 17.94 15.75 6.77
C SER A 125 17.12 15.44 5.52
N LYS A 126 17.79 15.28 4.38
CA LYS A 126 17.21 14.69 3.17
C LYS A 126 17.11 13.18 3.34
N VAL A 127 15.88 12.67 3.36
CA VAL A 127 15.61 11.25 3.67
C VAL A 127 14.94 10.56 2.49
N TYR A 128 15.51 9.42 2.08
CA TYR A 128 14.82 8.46 1.23
C TYR A 128 13.99 7.51 2.10
N TRP A 129 12.70 7.39 1.83
CA TRP A 129 11.78 6.64 2.70
C TRP A 129 11.51 5.25 2.16
N PHE A 130 11.58 4.26 3.05
CA PHE A 130 11.30 2.86 2.74
C PHE A 130 10.22 2.29 3.66
N THR A 131 9.49 1.29 3.17
CA THR A 131 8.78 0.32 4.02
C THR A 131 9.65 -0.93 4.17
N PRO A 132 9.45 -1.76 5.20
CA PRO A 132 10.06 -3.07 5.33
C PRO A 132 10.12 -3.89 4.05
N GLY A 133 9.02 -3.98 3.30
CA GLY A 133 8.96 -4.77 2.06
C GLY A 133 9.84 -4.24 0.92
N TRP A 134 10.27 -2.97 0.96
CA TRP A 134 11.32 -2.48 0.05
C TRP A 134 12.68 -3.07 0.38
N ILE A 135 13.01 -3.21 1.66
CA ILE A 135 14.27 -3.79 2.11
C ILE A 135 14.27 -5.30 1.93
N GLU A 136 13.13 -5.96 2.14
CA GLU A 136 12.99 -7.41 1.94
C GLU A 136 13.18 -7.83 0.47
N HIS A 137 12.77 -6.97 -0.47
CA HIS A 137 12.70 -7.31 -1.89
C HIS A 137 13.51 -6.37 -2.78
N TRP A 138 14.50 -5.66 -2.22
CA TRP A 138 15.22 -4.60 -2.92
C TRP A 138 15.89 -5.10 -4.21
N ASP A 139 16.42 -6.32 -4.18
CA ASP A 139 17.08 -6.98 -5.31
C ASP A 139 16.10 -7.21 -6.47
N PHE A 140 14.87 -7.63 -6.17
CA PHE A 140 13.82 -7.77 -7.17
C PHE A 140 13.32 -6.42 -7.67
N ILE A 141 13.08 -5.46 -6.77
CA ILE A 141 12.47 -4.16 -7.12
C ILE A 141 13.44 -3.32 -7.97
N PHE A 142 14.73 -3.37 -7.67
CA PHE A 142 15.75 -2.57 -8.36
C PHE A 142 16.56 -3.36 -9.40
N LYS A 143 16.15 -4.58 -9.77
CA LYS A 143 16.90 -5.45 -10.69
C LYS A 143 17.24 -4.83 -12.05
N ASP A 144 16.40 -3.92 -12.55
CA ASP A 144 16.56 -3.27 -13.85
C ASP A 144 17.19 -1.87 -13.72
N TRP A 145 17.57 -1.47 -12.50
CA TRP A 145 18.26 -0.21 -12.27
C TRP A 145 19.75 -0.39 -12.54
N ASP A 146 20.28 0.43 -13.45
CA ASP A 146 21.72 0.54 -13.59
C ASP A 146 22.34 1.35 -12.43
N VAL A 147 23.67 1.31 -12.37
CA VAL A 147 24.44 2.04 -11.36
C VAL A 147 24.24 3.56 -11.50
N GLY A 148 23.95 4.08 -12.70
CA GLY A 148 23.70 5.49 -12.94
C GLY A 148 22.42 5.97 -12.26
N LYS A 149 21.29 5.32 -12.55
CA LYS A 149 19.98 5.60 -11.94
C LYS A 149 20.03 5.51 -10.42
N ALA A 150 20.72 4.51 -9.88
CA ALA A 150 20.93 4.39 -8.43
C ALA A 150 21.75 5.58 -7.87
N ASN A 151 22.85 5.96 -8.53
CA ASN A 151 23.71 7.08 -8.10
C ASN A 151 23.04 8.45 -8.23
N GLU A 152 22.08 8.61 -9.12
CA GLU A 152 21.29 9.85 -9.24
C GLU A 152 20.16 9.91 -8.20
N THR A 153 19.66 8.75 -7.77
CA THR A 153 18.46 8.69 -6.91
C THR A 153 18.79 8.67 -5.42
N PHE A 154 19.75 7.84 -4.98
CA PHE A 154 19.97 7.60 -3.55
C PHE A 154 20.98 8.57 -2.92
N PRO A 155 22.21 8.78 -3.47
CA PRO A 155 23.25 9.58 -2.83
C PRO A 155 22.94 11.07 -2.68
N VAL A 156 21.89 11.59 -3.33
CA VAL A 156 21.40 12.96 -3.12
C VAL A 156 20.72 13.15 -1.75
N ASN A 157 20.46 12.05 -1.05
CA ASN A 157 19.90 12.00 0.30
C ASN A 157 21.00 11.75 1.32
N ASP A 158 20.81 12.26 2.54
CA ASP A 158 21.77 12.06 3.63
C ASP A 158 21.69 10.63 4.18
N LYS A 159 20.49 10.04 4.15
CA LYS A 159 20.20 8.68 4.63
C LYS A 159 18.88 8.13 4.10
N GLY A 160 18.73 6.82 4.21
CA GLY A 160 17.45 6.13 4.06
C GLY A 160 16.84 5.82 5.43
N ILE A 161 15.53 6.02 5.57
CA ILE A 161 14.79 5.62 6.77
C ILE A 161 13.71 4.60 6.40
N VAL A 162 13.74 3.45 7.07
CA VAL A 162 12.72 2.40 7.00
C VAL A 162 11.68 2.67 8.08
N LEU A 163 10.43 2.95 7.68
CA LEU A 163 9.29 3.09 8.59
C LEU A 163 8.83 1.69 9.02
N ASP A 164 9.44 1.17 10.08
CA ASP A 164 9.31 -0.22 10.50
C ASP A 164 8.16 -0.40 11.49
N GLY A 165 6.99 -0.78 10.97
CA GLY A 165 5.81 -1.07 11.77
C GLY A 165 5.67 -2.51 12.25
N VAL A 166 6.57 -3.40 11.81
CA VAL A 166 6.48 -4.84 12.08
C VAL A 166 7.74 -5.42 12.73
N GLY A 167 8.76 -4.60 12.94
CA GLY A 167 10.04 -5.01 13.55
C GLY A 167 10.98 -5.74 12.58
N TYR A 168 10.70 -5.69 11.28
CA TYR A 168 11.46 -6.42 10.26
C TYR A 168 12.93 -5.96 10.20
N PHE A 169 13.18 -4.66 10.18
CA PHE A 169 14.54 -4.14 10.06
C PHE A 169 15.35 -4.43 11.33
N GLN A 170 14.70 -4.32 12.50
CA GLN A 170 15.33 -4.64 13.77
C GLN A 170 15.70 -6.14 13.85
N GLU A 171 14.81 -7.02 13.41
CA GLU A 171 15.09 -8.46 13.34
C GLU A 171 16.23 -8.74 12.36
N LEU A 172 16.14 -8.20 11.13
CA LEU A 172 17.14 -8.37 10.09
C LEU A 172 18.53 -7.91 10.54
N SER A 173 18.62 -6.78 11.26
CA SER A 173 19.88 -6.29 11.80
C SER A 173 20.51 -7.23 12.85
N ARG A 174 19.71 -8.06 13.53
CA ARG A 174 20.19 -9.02 14.52
C ARG A 174 20.54 -10.37 13.91
N THR A 175 19.79 -10.81 12.90
CA THR A 175 19.93 -12.16 12.33
C THR A 175 20.82 -12.17 11.09
N ASN A 176 20.74 -11.14 10.25
CA ASN A 176 21.37 -11.07 8.92
C ASN A 176 21.79 -9.63 8.54
N PRO A 177 22.65 -8.97 9.34
CA PRO A 177 23.06 -7.59 9.09
C PRO A 177 23.74 -7.40 7.72
N GLU A 178 24.36 -8.44 7.15
CA GLU A 178 24.99 -8.42 5.83
C GLU A 178 24.00 -8.04 4.72
N LYS A 179 22.72 -8.42 4.85
CA LYS A 179 21.69 -8.04 3.87
C LYS A 179 21.41 -6.54 3.86
N ILE A 180 21.46 -5.91 5.04
CA ILE A 180 21.36 -4.44 5.16
C ILE A 180 22.60 -3.78 4.55
N LEU A 181 23.79 -4.32 4.82
CA LEU A 181 25.03 -3.78 4.25
C LEU A 181 25.09 -3.89 2.73
N GLN A 182 24.53 -4.95 2.13
CA GLN A 182 24.45 -5.10 0.68
C GLN A 182 23.65 -3.98 0.02
N ILE A 183 22.44 -3.70 0.51
CA ILE A 183 21.63 -2.61 -0.04
C ILE A 183 22.28 -1.24 0.24
N CYS A 184 22.85 -1.01 1.44
CA CYS A 184 23.59 0.22 1.74
C CYS A 184 24.76 0.44 0.77
N GLY A 185 25.52 -0.62 0.48
CA GLY A 185 26.66 -0.57 -0.43
C GLY A 185 26.25 -0.32 -1.88
N TRP A 186 25.19 -0.98 -2.34
CA TRP A 186 24.63 -0.78 -3.68
C TRP A 186 24.03 0.62 -3.85
N ALA A 187 23.20 1.07 -2.91
CA ALA A 187 22.56 2.38 -2.94
C ALA A 187 23.52 3.53 -2.57
N LYS A 188 24.70 3.22 -2.00
CA LYS A 188 25.64 4.19 -1.41
C LYS A 188 24.94 5.14 -0.43
N LEU A 189 24.01 4.60 0.34
CA LEU A 189 23.13 5.34 1.24
C LEU A 189 23.05 4.59 2.57
N PRO A 190 23.41 5.21 3.72
CA PRO A 190 23.22 4.57 5.01
C PRO A 190 21.73 4.41 5.32
N LEU A 191 21.35 3.25 5.86
CA LEU A 191 19.97 2.95 6.25
C LEU A 191 19.79 2.94 7.77
N GLU A 192 18.72 3.57 8.23
CA GLU A 192 18.25 3.54 9.62
C GLU A 192 16.81 3.03 9.67
N SER A 193 16.41 2.37 10.75
CA SER A 193 15.00 2.11 11.03
C SER A 193 14.40 3.16 11.96
N HIS A 194 13.17 3.56 11.67
CA HIS A 194 12.32 4.29 12.59
C HIS A 194 11.09 3.45 12.93
N ARG A 195 10.88 3.15 14.21
CA ARG A 195 9.71 2.39 14.65
C ARG A 195 8.45 3.22 14.42
N THR A 196 7.46 2.67 13.71
CA THR A 196 6.21 3.37 13.39
C THR A 196 5.01 2.53 13.79
N SER A 197 3.93 3.14 14.26
CA SER A 197 2.69 2.39 14.54
C SER A 197 1.91 2.11 13.26
N LEU A 198 1.17 1.00 13.18
CA LEU A 198 0.25 0.74 12.07
C LEU A 198 -1.08 1.49 12.17
N ARG A 199 -1.26 2.34 13.18
CA ARG A 199 -2.49 3.09 13.43
C ARG A 199 -2.96 3.89 12.22
N ARG A 200 -2.05 4.60 11.54
CA ARG A 200 -2.39 5.39 10.36
C ARG A 200 -2.92 4.52 9.21
N LEU A 201 -2.29 3.36 8.98
CA LEU A 201 -2.74 2.40 7.98
C LEU A 201 -4.13 1.85 8.35
N ALA A 202 -4.34 1.48 9.62
CA ALA A 202 -5.64 1.05 10.14
C ALA A 202 -6.72 2.13 9.93
N ASP A 203 -6.44 3.39 10.25
CA ASP A 203 -7.38 4.49 10.09
C ASP A 203 -7.73 4.73 8.61
N LEU A 204 -6.77 4.60 7.69
CA LEU A 204 -7.01 4.68 6.25
C LEU A 204 -7.91 3.54 5.74
N LEU A 205 -7.74 2.33 6.27
CA LEU A 205 -8.57 1.18 5.96
C LEU A 205 -10.00 1.40 6.47
N ARG A 206 -10.17 1.83 7.72
CA ARG A 206 -11.47 2.16 8.33
C ARG A 206 -12.24 3.21 7.55
N GLN A 207 -11.57 4.32 7.21
CA GLN A 207 -12.14 5.36 6.37
C GLN A 207 -12.54 4.84 4.99
N CYS A 208 -11.78 3.89 4.43
CA CYS A 208 -12.12 3.27 3.15
C CYS A 208 -13.37 2.39 3.26
N ALA A 209 -13.43 1.52 4.27
CA ALA A 209 -14.58 0.66 4.54
C ALA A 209 -15.88 1.47 4.67
N GLN A 210 -15.86 2.54 5.45
CA GLN A 210 -17.02 3.45 5.62
C GLN A 210 -17.51 4.01 4.28
N ARG A 211 -16.58 4.49 3.42
CA ARG A 211 -16.94 5.03 2.10
C ARG A 211 -17.61 4.00 1.20
N ILE A 212 -17.16 2.75 1.23
CA ILE A 212 -17.77 1.68 0.42
C ILE A 212 -19.22 1.43 0.87
N THR A 213 -19.46 1.43 2.18
CA THR A 213 -20.80 1.22 2.76
C THR A 213 -21.75 2.38 2.43
N GLU A 214 -21.28 3.63 2.54
CA GLU A 214 -22.05 4.83 2.21
C GLU A 214 -22.37 4.95 0.72
N GLY A 215 -21.42 4.59 -0.15
CA GLY A 215 -21.61 4.58 -1.60
C GLY A 215 -22.60 3.52 -2.08
N SER A 216 -22.64 2.36 -1.40
CA SER A 216 -23.56 1.27 -1.71
C SER A 216 -25.03 1.59 -1.38
N GLY A 217 -25.28 2.48 -0.41
CA GLY A 217 -26.64 2.86 0.02
C GLY A 217 -27.36 3.83 -0.94
N LYS A 218 -26.63 4.64 -1.70
CA LYS A 218 -27.23 5.62 -2.64
C LYS A 218 -27.71 5.00 -3.96
N GLY A 219 -27.24 3.80 -4.31
CA GLY A 219 -27.61 3.09 -5.56
C GLY A 219 -28.94 2.33 -5.50
N SER A 220 -29.54 2.14 -4.33
CA SER A 220 -30.76 1.33 -4.16
C SER A 220 -32.08 2.12 -4.18
N ALA A 221 -32.04 3.46 -4.24
CA ALA A 221 -33.24 4.31 -4.16
C ALA A 221 -33.84 4.72 -5.52
N ALA A 222 -33.22 4.34 -6.65
CA ALA A 222 -33.68 4.71 -7.99
C ALA A 222 -34.26 3.48 -8.72
N GLY A 223 -35.40 2.97 -8.26
CA GLY A 223 -35.92 1.69 -8.79
C GLY A 223 -37.39 1.37 -8.57
N THR A 224 -38.29 2.35 -8.34
CA THR A 224 -39.74 2.09 -8.38
C THR A 224 -40.49 3.29 -8.93
N GLY A 225 -40.62 3.34 -10.26
CA GLY A 225 -41.40 4.36 -10.97
C GLY A 225 -42.02 3.79 -12.25
N ARG A 226 -42.70 2.65 -12.16
CA ARG A 226 -43.48 2.08 -13.25
C ARG A 226 -44.78 2.90 -13.41
N LYS A 227 -44.78 3.90 -14.29
CA LYS A 227 -46.04 4.52 -14.75
C LYS A 227 -46.64 3.66 -15.86
N ARG A 228 -47.76 3.03 -15.54
CA ARG A 228 -48.82 2.69 -16.49
C ARG A 228 -49.53 4.00 -16.87
N GLY A 229 -49.90 4.12 -18.13
CA GLY A 229 -50.65 5.25 -18.70
C GLY A 229 -50.43 5.27 -20.20
#